data_AF-A0A382LMM3-F1
#
_entry.id   AF-A0A382LMM3-F1
#
_cell.length_a   1.000
_cell.length_b   1.000
_cell.length_c   1.000
_cell.angle_alpha   90.00
_cell.angle_beta   90.00
_cell.angle_gamma   90.00
#
_symmetry.space_group_name_H-M   'P 1'
#
loop_
_entity.id
_entity.type
_entity.pdbx_description
1 polymer ?
#
loop_
_entity_poly.entity_id
_entity_poly.type
_entity_poly.pdbx_seq_one_letter_code
_entity_poly.pdbx_strand_id
1 'polypeptide(L)' 'VTESRTLYLKWRPTKFGDVVGQTAVVDTIRNAVLASKTVHAYLFSGPRGTGKT' A
#
# COMPACT_ATOMS: atom_id res chain seq x y z
N VAL A 1 -14.76 8.79 -25.02
CA VAL A 1 -15.51 8.07 -23.96
C VAL A 1 -15.10 8.69 -22.64
N THR A 2 -15.99 9.41 -21.98
CA THR A 2 -15.69 10.08 -20.70
C THR A 2 -15.59 9.01 -19.62
N GLU A 3 -14.38 8.64 -19.20
CA GLU A 3 -14.18 7.66 -18.13
C GLU A 3 -14.74 8.20 -16.80
N SER A 4 -15.91 7.70 -16.39
CA SER A 4 -16.43 7.89 -15.05
C SER A 4 -15.69 6.98 -14.06
N ARG A 5 -14.43 7.30 -13.75
CA ARG A 5 -13.65 6.56 -12.75
C ARG A 5 -13.84 7.18 -11.37
N THR A 6 -14.18 6.37 -10.38
CA THR A 6 -14.29 6.83 -8.99
C THR A 6 -12.95 7.40 -8.50
N LEU A 7 -12.97 8.49 -7.74
CA LEU A 7 -11.76 9.21 -7.33
C LEU A 7 -10.76 8.31 -6.60
N TYR A 8 -11.24 7.39 -5.74
CA TYR A 8 -10.38 6.47 -5.00
C TYR A 8 -9.66 5.46 -5.89
N LEU A 9 -10.23 5.10 -7.05
CA LEU A 9 -9.54 4.26 -8.04
C LEU A 9 -8.55 5.06 -8.88
N LYS A 10 -8.84 6.34 -9.14
CA LYS A 10 -7.96 7.23 -9.89
C LYS A 10 -6.66 7.53 -9.13
N TRP A 11 -6.76 7.69 -7.81
CA TRP A 11 -5.64 8.06 -6.94
C TRP A 11 -5.13 6.91 -6.07
N ARG A 12 -5.44 5.66 -6.43
CA ARG A 12 -4.93 4.50 -5.69
C ARG A 12 -3.40 4.44 -5.83
N PRO A 13 -2.64 4.41 -4.70
CA PRO A 13 -1.18 4.32 -4.72
C PRO A 13 -0.69 3.16 -5.57
N THR A 14 0.33 3.41 -6.40
CA THR A 14 0.97 2.36 -7.22
C THR A 14 2.40 2.09 -6.79
N LYS A 15 3.02 3.05 -6.10
CA LYS A 15 4.36 2.94 -5.53
C LYS A 15 4.30 3.10 -4.02
N PHE A 16 5.28 2.52 -3.33
CA PHE A 16 5.44 2.69 -1.88
C PHE A 16 5.56 4.17 -1.45
N GLY A 17 6.10 5.04 -2.31
CA GLY A 17 6.21 6.47 -2.04
C GLY A 17 4.88 7.24 -2.13
N ASP A 18 3.86 6.67 -2.78
CA ASP A 18 2.54 7.31 -2.91
C ASP A 18 1.64 7.03 -1.68
N VAL A 19 2.07 6.14 -0.78
CA VAL A 19 1.32 5.76 0.42
C VAL A 19 1.48 6.84 1.48
N VAL A 20 0.35 7.39 1.95
CA VAL A 20 0.34 8.47 2.94
C VAL A 20 0.16 7.92 4.36
N GLY A 21 0.98 8.41 5.30
CA GLY A 21 0.79 8.20 6.74
C GLY A 21 1.21 6.84 7.32
N GLN A 22 1.76 5.94 6.50
CA GLN A 22 2.14 4.57 6.92
C GLN A 22 3.64 4.28 6.78
N THR A 23 4.49 5.25 7.11
CA THR A 23 5.95 5.19 6.91
C THR A 23 6.59 3.92 7.49
N ALA A 24 6.28 3.58 8.76
CA ALA A 24 6.87 2.42 9.42
C ALA A 24 6.54 1.09 8.71
N VAL A 25 5.29 0.92 8.25
CA VAL A 25 4.84 -0.30 7.55
C VAL A 25 5.49 -0.38 6.18
N VAL A 26 5.47 0.73 5.44
CA VAL A 26 6.04 0.83 4.11
C VAL A 26 7.54 0.54 4.13
N ASP A 27 8.28 1.14 5.06
CA ASP A 27 9.73 0.95 5.18
C ASP A 27 10.08 -0.49 5.55
N THR A 28 9.31 -1.09 6.47
CA THR A 28 9.50 -2.50 6.86
C THR A 28 9.36 -3.44 5.65
N ILE A 29 8.30 -3.28 4.86
CA ILE A 29 8.07 -4.12 3.68
C ILE A 29 9.11 -3.82 2.60
N ARG A 30 9.41 -2.54 2.34
CA ARG A 30 10.42 -2.14 1.36
C ARG A 30 11.77 -2.77 1.67
N ASN A 31 12.21 -2.70 2.92
CA ASN A 31 13.48 -3.26 3.35
C ASN A 31 13.48 -4.80 3.27
N ALA A 32 12.38 -5.45 3.64
CA ALA A 32 12.26 -6.91 3.51
C ALA A 32 12.37 -7.37 2.05
N VAL A 33 11.74 -6.65 1.11
CA VAL A 33 11.83 -6.93 -0.33
C VAL A 33 13.26 -6.68 -0.84
N LEU A 34 13.88 -5.55 -0.50
CA LEU A 34 15.25 -5.22 -0.91
C LEU A 34 16.27 -6.24 -0.37
N ALA A 35 16.07 -6.72 0.85
CA ALA A 35 16.93 -7.72 1.46
C ALA A 35 16.63 -9.15 1.00
N SER A 36 15.63 -9.38 0.13
CA SER A 36 15.12 -10.71 -0.23
C SER A 36 14.76 -11.57 1.01
N LYS A 37 14.27 -10.92 2.07
CA LYS A 37 13.87 -11.51 3.36
C LYS A 37 12.37 -11.36 3.57
N THR A 38 11.57 -11.79 2.60
CA THR A 38 10.11 -11.81 2.75
C THR A 38 9.70 -12.93 3.70
N VAL A 39 8.75 -12.64 4.60
CA VAL A 39 8.19 -13.67 5.49
C VAL A 39 7.13 -14.50 4.77
N HIS A 40 6.74 -15.62 5.39
CA HIS A 40 5.72 -16.51 4.83
C HIS A 40 4.35 -15.84 4.68
N ALA A 41 3.97 -14.95 5.61
CA ALA A 41 2.67 -14.29 5.59
C ALA A 41 2.71 -12.89 6.23
N TYR A 42 1.92 -11.97 5.68
CA TYR A 42 1.69 -10.63 6.23
C TYR A 42 0.21 -10.47 6.58
N LEU A 43 -0.08 -9.99 7.79
CA LEU A 43 -1.43 -9.61 8.21
C LEU A 43 -1.52 -8.10 8.36
N PHE A 44 -2.35 -7.45 7.55
CA PHE A 44 -2.66 -6.03 7.66
C PHE A 44 -4.04 -5.85 8.32
N SER A 45 -4.10 -5.18 9.46
CA SER A 45 -5.33 -4.97 10.25
C SER A 45 -5.65 -3.48 10.46
N GLY A 46 -6.92 -3.16 10.72
CA GLY A 46 -7.39 -1.78 11.01
C GLY A 46 -8.72 -1.39 10.35
N PRO A 47 -9.20 -0.15 10.55
CA PRO A 47 -10.50 0.36 10.03
C PRO A 47 -10.64 0.34 8.50
N ARG A 48 -11.87 0.34 7.96
CA ARG A 48 -12.05 0.42 6.49
C ARG A 48 -11.43 1.70 5.91
N GLY A 49 -10.86 1.59 4.70
CA GLY A 49 -10.29 2.73 3.98
C GLY A 49 -8.83 3.07 4.32
N THR A 50 -8.16 2.35 5.23
CA THR A 50 -6.76 2.65 5.62
C THR A 50 -5.69 2.06 4.67
N GLY A 51 -6.03 1.66 3.45
CA GLY A 51 -5.03 1.19 2.48
C GLY A 51 -4.36 -0.15 2.80
N LYS A 52 -5.06 -1.08 3.47
CA LYS A 52 -4.58 -2.46 3.70
C LYS A 52 -4.54 -3.33 2.43
N THR A 53 -5.25 -2.89 1.41
CA THR A 53 -5.46 -3.58 0.14
C THR A 53 -5.13 -2.60 -0.96
#